data_AF-A0A5K1AN70-F1
#
_entry.id   AF-A0A5K1AN70-F1
#
_cell.length_a   1.000
_cell.length_b   1.000
_cell.length_c   1.000
_cell.angle_alpha   90.00
_cell.angle_beta   90.00
_cell.angle_gamma   90.00
#
_symmetry.space_group_name_H-M   'P 1'
#
loop_
_entity.id
_entity.type
_entity.pdbx_description
1 polymer ?
#
loop_
_entity_poly.entity_id
_entity_poly.type
_entity_poly.pdbx_seq_one_letter_code
_entity_poly.pdbx_strand_id
1 'polypeptide(L)'
;CENMDAMEKKLKDMNVNYIRKAVGDKESGTKIDQLFFNDPDGYMIEICNCENLELVPQGSLGRIRLPTDRHTPPLSTEPTSKS
;
A
#
# COMPACT_ATOMS: atom_id res chain seq x y z
N CYS A 1 1.85 -6.54 4.18
CA CYS A 1 0.68 -6.91 5.02
C CYS A 1 -0.16 -7.95 4.28
N GLU A 2 -0.05 -9.24 4.64
CA GLU A 2 -0.30 -10.33 3.68
C GLU A 2 -1.75 -10.84 3.61
N ASN A 3 -2.65 -10.48 4.54
CA ASN A 3 -4.05 -10.94 4.48
C ASN A 3 -5.05 -9.94 5.09
N MET A 4 -5.69 -9.14 4.23
CA MET A 4 -6.72 -8.17 4.61
C MET A 4 -7.96 -8.84 5.22
N ASP A 5 -8.32 -10.03 4.75
CA ASP A 5 -9.52 -10.73 5.21
C ASP A 5 -9.37 -11.25 6.65
N ALA A 6 -8.15 -11.67 7.03
CA ALA A 6 -7.81 -12.02 8.41
C ALA A 6 -7.94 -10.81 9.35
N MET A 7 -7.56 -9.62 8.88
CA MET A 7 -7.70 -8.38 9.66
C MET A 7 -9.16 -8.03 9.87
N GLU A 8 -9.99 -8.10 8.81
CA GLU A 8 -11.42 -7.86 8.90
C GLU A 8 -12.11 -8.84 9.87
N LYS A 9 -11.74 -10.12 9.83
CA LYS A 9 -12.27 -11.12 10.77
C LYS A 9 -11.97 -10.71 12.22
N LYS A 10 -10.73 -10.30 12.50
CA LYS A 10 -10.34 -9.88 13.84
C LYS A 10 -11.07 -8.62 14.30
N LEU A 11 -11.28 -7.64 13.41
CA LEU A 11 -12.06 -6.43 13.73
C LEU A 11 -13.52 -6.77 14.04
N LYS A 12 -14.13 -7.69 13.30
CA LYS A 12 -15.49 -8.21 13.58
C LYS A 12 -15.56 -8.89 14.94
N ASP A 13 -14.60 -9.76 15.24
CA ASP A 13 -14.53 -10.47 16.52
C ASP A 13 -14.38 -9.50 17.71
N MET A 14 -13.73 -8.34 17.49
CA MET A 14 -13.59 -7.26 18.46
C MET A 14 -14.76 -6.25 18.44
N ASN A 15 -15.76 -6.46 17.59
CA ASN A 15 -16.89 -5.54 17.38
C ASN A 15 -16.46 -4.11 17.02
N VAL A 16 -15.35 -3.98 16.28
CA VAL A 16 -14.81 -2.71 15.78
C VAL A 16 -15.37 -2.47 14.38
N ASN A 17 -16.01 -1.32 14.20
CA ASN A 17 -16.48 -0.88 12.89
C ASN A 17 -15.30 -0.49 12.00
N TYR A 18 -15.37 -0.87 10.72
CA TYR A 18 -14.32 -0.59 9.75
C TYR A 18 -14.88 -0.25 8.38
N ILE A 19 -14.05 0.39 7.54
CA ILE A 19 -14.33 0.73 6.15
C ILE A 19 -13.23 0.13 5.29
N ARG A 20 -13.58 -0.68 4.29
CA ARG A 20 -12.66 -1.17 3.25
C ARG A 20 -12.80 -0.33 1.99
N LYS A 21 -11.68 0.03 1.37
CA LYS A 21 -11.61 0.62 0.02
C LYS A 21 -10.60 -0.14 -0.81
N ALA A 22 -10.90 -0.33 -2.09
CA ALA A 22 -9.93 -0.80 -3.06
C ALA A 22 -9.59 0.37 -3.98
N VAL A 23 -8.31 0.73 -4.04
CA VAL A 23 -7.74 1.76 -4.91
C VAL A 23 -6.83 1.06 -5.88
N GLY A 24 -7.00 1.32 -7.17
CA GLY A 24 -6.11 0.76 -8.17
C GLY A 24 -6.12 1.63 -9.40
N ASP A 25 -4.99 1.67 -10.06
CA ASP A 25 -4.88 2.25 -11.38
C ASP A 25 -5.13 1.14 -12.41
N LYS A 26 -6.01 1.42 -13.38
CA LYS A 26 -6.39 0.47 -14.42
C LYS A 26 -5.23 0.15 -15.36
N GLU A 27 -4.25 1.05 -15.46
CA GLU A 27 -3.12 0.93 -16.39
C GLU A 27 -1.95 0.13 -15.77
N SER A 28 -1.64 0.35 -14.49
CA SER A 28 -0.58 -0.39 -13.77
C SER A 28 -1.01 -1.76 -13.21
N GLY A 29 -2.31 -2.09 -13.21
CA GLY A 29 -2.83 -3.36 -12.70
C GLY A 29 -2.63 -3.58 -11.19
N THR A 30 -2.11 -2.57 -10.48
CA THR A 30 -1.81 -2.65 -9.05
C THR A 30 -3.07 -2.33 -8.26
N LYS A 31 -3.59 -3.33 -7.54
CA LYS A 31 -4.75 -3.19 -6.64
C LYS A 31 -4.28 -3.05 -5.20
N ILE A 32 -4.54 -1.90 -4.61
CA ILE A 32 -4.25 -1.56 -3.22
C ILE A 32 -5.56 -1.62 -2.44
N ASP A 33 -5.62 -2.50 -1.45
CA ASP A 33 -6.71 -2.50 -0.48
C ASP A 33 -6.29 -1.64 0.72
N GLN A 34 -7.19 -0.76 1.14
CA GLN A 34 -7.08 0.08 2.33
C GLN A 34 -8.20 -0.26 3.30
N LEU A 35 -7.87 -0.35 4.58
CA LEU A 35 -8.80 -0.63 5.67
C LEU A 35 -8.66 0.45 6.72
N PHE A 36 -9.78 1.12 7.04
CA PHE A 36 -9.84 2.19 8.01
C PHE A 36 -10.70 1.77 9.20
N PHE A 37 -10.22 2.00 10.42
CA PHE A 37 -11.00 1.80 11.64
C PHE A 37 -10.51 2.76 12.73
N ASN A 38 -11.33 2.96 13.76
CA ASN A 38 -10.91 3.71 14.94
C ASN A 38 -10.47 2.74 16.04
N ASP A 39 -9.38 3.04 16.71
CA ASP A 39 -9.00 2.33 17.92
C ASP A 39 -9.86 2.78 19.14
N PRO A 40 -9.73 2.12 20.30
CA PRO A 40 -10.50 2.48 21.49
C PRO A 40 -10.25 3.90 22.01
N ASP A 41 -9.09 4.48 21.69
CA ASP A 41 -8.70 5.84 22.09
C ASP A 41 -9.19 6.91 21.11
N GLY A 42 -9.80 6.49 19.99
CA GLY A 42 -10.39 7.37 18.97
C GLY A 42 -9.42 7.77 17.85
N TYR A 43 -8.23 7.17 17.78
CA TYR A 43 -7.32 7.37 16.67
C TYR A 43 -7.79 6.59 15.44
N MET A 44 -7.73 7.24 14.28
CA MET A 44 -7.99 6.60 12.99
C MET A 44 -6.75 5.81 12.55
N ILE A 45 -6.91 4.51 12.40
CA ILE A 45 -5.89 3.60 11.90
C ILE A 45 -6.20 3.25 10.45
N GLU A 46 -5.18 3.35 9.60
CA GLU A 46 -5.19 2.84 8.22
C GLU A 46 -4.25 1.64 8.09
N ILE A 47 -4.75 0.56 7.49
CA ILE A 47 -3.96 -0.60 7.07
C ILE A 47 -4.06 -0.74 5.56
N CYS A 48 -2.93 -0.71 4.86
CA CYS A 48 -2.86 -0.94 3.42
C CYS A 48 -1.88 -2.05 3.04
N ASN A 49 -2.12 -2.71 1.91
CA ASN A 49 -1.21 -3.67 1.31
C ASN A 49 -0.25 -3.03 0.29
N CYS A 50 0.15 -1.76 0.52
CA CYS A 50 0.93 -0.93 -0.40
C CYS A 50 2.37 -1.43 -0.71
N GLU A 51 2.77 -2.63 -0.28
CA GLU A 51 4.10 -3.20 -0.50
C GLU A 51 4.37 -3.59 -1.97
N ASN A 52 3.33 -3.74 -2.79
CA ASN A 52 3.42 -4.12 -4.21
C ASN A 52 3.55 -2.94 -5.19
N LEU A 53 3.74 -1.71 -4.70
CA LEU A 53 3.79 -0.52 -5.53
C LEU A 53 5.17 -0.40 -6.19
N GLU A 54 5.36 -0.88 -7.42
CA GLU A 54 6.61 -0.63 -8.13
C GLU A 54 6.82 0.89 -8.31
N LEU A 55 7.85 1.42 -7.66
CA LEU A 55 8.19 2.83 -7.84
C LEU A 55 8.90 2.98 -9.19
N VAL A 56 8.26 3.70 -10.10
CA VAL A 56 8.87 4.10 -11.37
C VAL A 56 9.55 5.45 -11.18
N PRO A 57 10.85 5.59 -11.50
CA PRO A 57 11.52 6.88 -11.45
C PRO A 57 10.87 7.87 -12.43
N GLN A 58 10.21 8.92 -11.92
CA GLN A 58 9.86 10.06 -12.75
C GLN A 58 11.15 10.85 -13.06
N GLY A 59 11.40 11.07 -14.35
CA GLY A 59 12.66 11.61 -14.84
C GLY A 59 13.12 12.89 -14.14
N SER A 60 14.43 12.91 -13.87
CA SER A 60 15.29 14.03 -13.41
C SER A 60 15.25 14.48 -11.94
N LEU A 61 15.13 13.57 -10.97
CA LEU A 61 15.68 13.82 -9.63
C LEU A 61 16.82 12.84 -9.35
N GLY A 62 18.02 13.40 -9.24
CA GLY A 62 19.27 12.64 -9.12
C GLY A 62 19.22 11.59 -8.02
N ARG A 63 19.74 10.40 -8.33
CA ARG A 63 20.02 9.21 -7.49
C ARG A 63 19.64 9.37 -6.00
N ILE A 64 18.35 9.44 -5.69
CA ILE A 64 17.87 9.38 -4.32
C ILE A 64 18.17 7.98 -3.82
N ARG A 65 19.07 7.87 -2.84
CA ARG A 65 19.30 6.61 -2.12
C ARG A 65 18.15 6.43 -1.16
N LEU A 66 17.13 5.69 -1.57
CA LEU A 66 16.09 5.26 -0.65
C LEU A 66 16.71 4.30 0.38
N PRO A 67 16.44 4.46 1.69
CA PRO A 67 16.79 3.47 2.68
C PRO A 67 16.25 2.10 2.23
N THR A 68 17.10 1.09 2.19
CA THR A 68 16.68 -0.28 1.84
C THR A 68 16.00 -0.92 3.04
N ASP A 69 14.90 -0.32 3.48
CA ASP A 69 14.08 -0.88 4.56
C ASP A 69 13.06 -1.86 3.97
N ARG A 70 12.62 -2.83 4.77
CA ARG A 70 11.62 -3.85 4.41
C ARG A 70 10.26 -3.26 4.03
N HIS A 71 10.05 -1.98 4.28
CA HIS A 71 8.85 -1.23 3.93
C HIS A 71 8.98 -0.43 2.62
N THR A 72 10.15 -0.44 1.96
CA THR A 72 10.32 0.24 0.68
C THR A 72 9.92 -0.69 -0.46
N PRO A 73 8.94 -0.32 -1.29
CA PRO A 73 8.54 -1.13 -2.43
C PRO A 73 9.70 -1.33 -3.43
N PRO A 74 9.70 -2.44 -4.21
CA PRO A 74 10.73 -2.66 -5.22
C PRO A 74 10.75 -1.54 -6.27
N LEU A 75 11.96 -1.08 -6.61
CA LEU A 75 12.17 -0.14 -7.71
C LEU A 75 12.27 -0.91 -9.02
N SER A 76 11.46 -0.56 -10.03
CA SER A 76 11.64 -1.07 -11.38
C SER A 76 12.72 -0.25 -12.09
N THR A 77 13.83 -0.90 -12.49
CA THR A 77 14.95 -0.25 -13.18
C THR A 77 14.91 -0.43 -14.69
N GLU A 78 13.77 -0.83 -15.27
CA GLU A 78 13.64 -0.99 -16.72
C GLU A 78 13.83 0.38 -17.40
N PRO A 79 14.86 0.56 -18.24
CA PRO A 79 15.02 1.78 -19.01
C PRO A 79 13.85 1.86 -20.00
N THR A 80 13.04 2.90 -19.87
CA THR A 80 12.02 3.23 -20.87
C THR A 80 12.72 3.52 -22.20
N SER A 81 12.82 2.50 -23.05
CA SER A 81 13.21 2.66 -24.45
C SER A 81 12.08 3.44 -25.15
N LYS A 82 12.22 4.76 -25.21
CA LYS A 82 11.47 5.58 -26.16
C LYS A 82 11.82 5.10 -27.58
N SER A 83 10.82 4.61 -28.31
CA SER A 83 10.77 4.67 -29.78
C SER A 83 9.83 5.80 -30.17
#